data_AF-A0A6J8B0J5-F1
#
_entry.id   AF-A0A6J8B0J5-F1
#
_cell.length_a   1.000
_cell.length_b   1.000
_cell.length_c   1.000
_cell.angle_alpha   90.00
_cell.angle_beta   90.00
_cell.angle_gamma   90.00
#
_symmetry.space_group_name_H-M   'P 1'
#
loop_
_entity.id
_entity.type
_entity.pdbx_description
1 polymer ?
#
loop_
_entity_poly.entity_id
_entity_poly.type
_entity_poly.pdbx_seq_one_letter_code
_entity_poly.pdbx_strand_id
1 'polypeptide(L)'
;MIISDINIKMPPKKKGDANVPPPFFGRLGSNLKIGIVGLPNVGKSTFFNTLTKSQATAENFPFCTIDPNESRVPVPDARFDYLCDHYKPASKVPAFLNVVDIAGLVKGAHEGKGLGNAFLSNINACDAIFHVIRAFDEEEIVHVEGDVNPTRDLDIIHSELRFKDLEYLNKQLDPLEKSVARGGDKQRKAEHVSILLMDNLN
;
A
#
# COMPACT_ATOMS: atom_id res chain seq x y z
N MET A 1 12.35 26.79 22.41
CA MET A 1 13.48 27.69 22.08
C MET A 1 14.62 26.88 21.44
N ILE A 2 14.41 26.16 20.33
CA ILE A 2 15.47 25.50 19.52
C ILE A 2 14.96 25.26 18.08
N ILE A 3 14.46 26.30 17.39
CA ILE A 3 14.06 26.19 15.95
C ILE A 3 14.82 27.19 15.07
N SER A 4 15.57 28.14 15.66
CA SER A 4 16.26 29.20 14.90
C SER A 4 17.59 28.78 14.24
N ASP A 5 18.19 27.65 14.61
CA ASP A 5 19.61 27.41 14.32
C ASP A 5 19.87 26.35 13.24
N ILE A 6 18.85 25.77 12.61
CA ILE A 6 19.04 24.85 11.47
C ILE A 6 19.01 25.64 10.16
N ASN A 7 20.13 26.28 9.82
CA ASN A 7 20.30 26.94 8.52
C ASN A 7 20.53 25.89 7.42
N ILE A 8 19.45 25.31 6.89
CA ILE A 8 19.48 24.38 5.76
C ILE A 8 19.77 25.19 4.49
N LYS A 9 21.05 25.38 4.18
CA LYS A 9 21.48 25.96 2.91
C LYS A 9 21.24 24.94 1.79
N MET A 10 20.07 25.01 1.16
CA MET A 10 19.76 24.21 -0.03
C MET A 10 20.78 24.53 -1.14
N PRO A 11 21.34 23.51 -1.83
CA PRO A 11 22.27 23.75 -2.92
C PRO A 11 21.60 24.56 -4.03
N PRO A 12 22.32 25.51 -4.67
CA PRO A 12 21.76 26.34 -5.72
C PRO A 12 21.29 25.46 -6.88
N LYS A 13 20.02 25.61 -7.28
CA LYS A 13 19.45 24.92 -8.45
C LYS A 13 20.34 25.20 -9.66
N LYS A 14 20.91 24.15 -10.27
CA LYS A 14 21.61 24.27 -11.55
C LYS A 14 20.62 24.80 -12.58
N LYS A 15 20.99 25.87 -13.29
CA LYS A 15 20.24 26.38 -14.46
C LYS A 15 20.31 25.31 -15.56
N GLY A 16 19.31 24.43 -15.59
CA GLY A 16 19.22 23.30 -16.54
C GLY A 16 18.04 22.35 -16.27
N ASP A 17 17.53 22.26 -15.04
CA ASP A 17 16.51 21.27 -14.65
C ASP A 17 15.04 21.71 -14.90
N ALA A 18 14.78 22.47 -15.95
CA ALA A 18 13.42 22.93 -16.29
C ALA A 18 12.68 21.90 -17.16
N ASN A 19 12.57 20.64 -16.70
CA ASN A 19 11.56 19.62 -17.09
C ASN A 19 11.93 18.20 -16.63
N VAL A 20 12.50 18.03 -15.43
CA VAL A 20 12.57 16.68 -14.86
C VAL A 20 11.21 16.39 -14.23
N PRO A 21 10.41 15.43 -14.76
CA PRO A 21 9.17 15.05 -14.10
C PRO A 21 9.48 14.60 -12.67
N PRO A 22 8.60 14.90 -11.70
CA PRO A 22 8.83 14.50 -10.33
C PRO A 22 9.05 12.98 -10.26
N PRO A 23 9.96 12.51 -9.38
CA PRO A 23 10.21 11.09 -9.25
C PRO A 23 8.93 10.35 -8.86
N PHE A 24 8.69 9.20 -9.48
CA PHE A 24 7.57 8.33 -9.12
C PHE A 24 7.80 7.75 -7.71
N PHE A 25 6.75 7.76 -6.91
CA PHE A 25 6.74 7.13 -5.58
C PHE A 25 6.30 5.67 -5.70
N GLY A 26 7.04 4.76 -5.06
CA GLY A 26 6.70 3.33 -5.00
C GLY A 26 7.89 2.40 -5.18
N ARG A 27 7.62 1.09 -5.18
CA ARG A 27 8.63 0.05 -5.38
C ARG A 27 9.08 0.00 -6.84
N LEU A 28 10.36 -0.20 -7.07
CA LEU A 28 10.90 -0.46 -8.41
C LEU A 28 10.58 -1.90 -8.82
N GLY A 29 9.82 -2.08 -9.90
CA GLY A 29 9.49 -3.39 -10.45
C GLY A 29 8.26 -3.37 -11.36
N SER A 30 8.06 -4.46 -12.10
CA SER A 30 6.89 -4.63 -13.00
C SER A 30 5.77 -5.48 -12.38
N ASN A 31 6.07 -6.24 -11.32
CA ASN A 31 5.12 -7.13 -10.64
C ASN A 31 4.58 -6.45 -9.38
N LEU A 32 3.73 -5.45 -9.57
CA LEU A 32 3.09 -4.73 -8.49
C LEU A 32 1.83 -5.46 -8.00
N LYS A 33 1.50 -5.31 -6.72
CA LYS A 33 0.33 -5.90 -6.07
C LYS A 33 -0.54 -4.85 -5.40
N ILE A 34 -1.85 -5.01 -5.48
CA ILE A 34 -2.81 -4.20 -4.73
C ILE A 34 -3.48 -5.05 -3.64
N GLY A 35 -3.44 -4.58 -2.40
CA GLY A 35 -4.06 -5.24 -1.26
C GLY A 35 -5.45 -4.71 -0.97
N ILE A 36 -6.41 -5.58 -0.68
CA ILE A 36 -7.76 -5.16 -0.25
C ILE A 36 -7.79 -5.08 1.27
N VAL A 37 -8.06 -3.88 1.79
CA VAL A 37 -8.09 -3.55 3.22
C VAL A 37 -9.47 -3.04 3.61
N GLY A 38 -9.91 -3.40 4.81
CA GLY A 38 -11.15 -2.92 5.40
C GLY A 38 -11.37 -3.58 6.76
N LEU A 39 -12.32 -3.05 7.52
CA LEU A 39 -12.76 -3.68 8.76
C LEU A 39 -13.47 -5.03 8.49
N PRO A 40 -13.67 -5.89 9.51
CA PRO A 40 -14.51 -7.07 9.37
C PRO A 40 -15.90 -6.71 8.86
N ASN A 41 -16.47 -7.60 8.05
CA ASN A 41 -17.85 -7.53 7.55
C ASN A 41 -18.19 -6.32 6.64
N VAL A 42 -17.20 -5.62 6.09
CA VAL A 42 -17.44 -4.52 5.11
C VAL A 42 -17.70 -5.00 3.68
N GLY A 43 -17.83 -6.31 3.45
CA GLY A 43 -18.01 -6.88 2.10
C GLY A 43 -16.70 -7.15 1.33
N LYS A 44 -15.55 -7.15 2.02
CA LYS A 44 -14.22 -7.30 1.42
C LYS A 44 -14.03 -8.60 0.64
N SER A 45 -14.42 -9.74 1.21
CA SER A 45 -14.36 -11.03 0.52
C SER A 45 -15.39 -11.14 -0.60
N THR A 46 -16.54 -10.46 -0.50
CA THR A 46 -17.51 -10.34 -1.59
C THR A 46 -16.93 -9.55 -2.77
N PHE A 47 -16.23 -8.45 -2.48
CA PHE A 47 -15.53 -7.65 -3.48
C PHE A 47 -14.41 -8.45 -4.16
N PHE A 48 -13.56 -9.12 -3.38
CA PHE A 48 -12.52 -10.01 -3.91
C PHE A 48 -13.13 -11.11 -4.79
N ASN A 49 -14.15 -11.81 -4.31
CA ASN A 49 -14.81 -12.86 -5.07
C ASN A 49 -15.45 -12.34 -6.36
N THR A 50 -15.98 -11.11 -6.36
CA THR A 50 -16.56 -10.51 -7.58
C THR A 50 -15.46 -10.20 -8.59
N LEU A 51 -14.33 -9.67 -8.15
CA LEU A 51 -13.16 -9.40 -8.98
C LEU A 51 -12.51 -10.68 -9.53
N THR A 52 -12.53 -11.78 -8.78
CA THR A 52 -11.90 -13.04 -9.19
C THR A 52 -12.83 -13.95 -9.97
N LYS A 53 -14.15 -13.95 -9.71
CA LYS A 53 -15.15 -14.73 -10.47
C LYS A 53 -15.32 -14.26 -11.92
N SER A 54 -14.89 -13.04 -12.27
CA SER A 54 -14.75 -12.64 -13.67
C SER A 54 -13.62 -13.36 -14.42
N GLN A 55 -12.87 -14.25 -13.77
CA GLN A 55 -11.90 -15.12 -14.43
C GLN A 55 -12.61 -16.26 -15.19
N ALA A 56 -12.62 -16.12 -16.51
CA ALA A 56 -12.58 -17.30 -17.37
C ALA A 56 -11.21 -17.98 -17.16
N THR A 57 -11.23 -19.19 -16.56
CA THR A 57 -10.17 -20.21 -16.55
C THR A 57 -8.74 -19.72 -16.30
N ALA A 58 -8.29 -19.85 -15.05
CA ALA A 58 -6.88 -19.76 -14.68
C ALA A 58 -6.07 -20.94 -15.25
N GLU A 59 -5.84 -20.97 -16.56
CA GLU A 59 -4.85 -21.82 -17.20
C GLU A 59 -3.84 -20.94 -17.94
N ASN A 60 -2.54 -21.18 -17.71
CA ASN A 60 -1.35 -20.72 -18.48
C ASN A 60 -0.37 -19.70 -17.84
N PHE A 61 0.05 -19.85 -16.58
CA PHE A 61 1.32 -19.21 -16.14
C PHE A 61 2.17 -20.13 -15.22
N PRO A 62 3.12 -20.90 -15.78
CA PRO A 62 3.88 -21.94 -15.05
C PRO A 62 4.97 -21.44 -14.09
N PHE A 63 5.05 -20.14 -13.78
CA PHE A 63 6.16 -19.56 -13.01
C PHE A 63 5.75 -18.68 -11.82
N CYS A 64 4.45 -18.59 -11.50
CA CYS A 64 4.01 -17.78 -10.37
C CYS A 64 3.28 -18.65 -9.35
N THR A 65 3.84 -18.76 -8.15
CA THR A 65 3.12 -19.29 -6.99
C THR A 65 1.95 -18.37 -6.71
N ILE A 66 0.73 -18.85 -6.94
CA ILE A 66 -0.49 -18.14 -6.57
C ILE A 66 -0.85 -18.60 -5.17
N ASP A 67 -0.58 -17.76 -4.18
CA ASP A 67 -1.07 -17.98 -2.82
C ASP A 67 -2.61 -17.93 -2.82
N PRO A 68 -3.31 -18.68 -1.94
CA PRO A 68 -4.77 -18.76 -1.94
C PRO A 68 -5.49 -17.41 -1.75
N ASN A 69 -4.78 -16.39 -1.28
CA ASN A 69 -5.28 -15.04 -1.07
C ASN A 69 -4.84 -14.06 -2.17
N GLU A 70 -4.16 -14.51 -3.23
CA GLU A 70 -3.74 -13.69 -4.37
C GLU A 70 -4.48 -14.12 -5.64
N SER A 71 -4.83 -13.15 -6.48
CA SER A 71 -5.51 -13.42 -7.74
C SER A 71 -5.16 -12.41 -8.81
N ARG A 72 -5.28 -12.80 -10.08
CA ARG A 72 -4.96 -11.95 -11.23
C ARG A 72 -6.21 -11.55 -11.98
N VAL A 73 -6.51 -10.25 -12.00
CA VAL A 73 -7.70 -9.73 -12.67
C VAL A 73 -7.27 -9.12 -14.01
N PRO A 74 -7.82 -9.56 -15.16
CA PRO A 74 -7.50 -8.93 -16.43
C PRO A 74 -7.99 -7.48 -16.45
N VAL A 75 -7.16 -6.57 -16.95
CA VAL A 75 -7.49 -5.15 -17.04
C VAL A 75 -8.30 -4.92 -18.32
N PRO A 76 -9.56 -4.44 -18.22
CA PRO A 76 -10.36 -4.13 -19.41
C PRO A 76 -9.75 -2.92 -20.14
N ASP A 77 -9.45 -3.08 -21.43
CA ASP A 77 -8.89 -2.02 -22.28
C ASP A 77 -9.48 -2.10 -23.70
N ALA A 78 -10.32 -1.12 -24.04
CA ALA A 78 -10.95 -1.05 -25.36
C ALA A 78 -9.94 -0.97 -26.52
N ARG A 79 -8.71 -0.49 -26.28
CA ARG A 79 -7.65 -0.44 -27.29
C ARG A 79 -7.10 -1.84 -27.57
N PHE A 80 -6.97 -2.66 -26.52
CA PHE A 80 -6.57 -4.05 -26.65
C PHE A 80 -7.63 -4.84 -27.43
N ASP A 81 -8.90 -4.63 -27.10
CA ASP A 81 -10.03 -5.27 -27.80
C ASP A 81 -10.06 -4.90 -29.28
N TYR A 82 -9.92 -3.60 -29.60
CA TYR A 82 -9.83 -3.12 -30.98
C TYR A 82 -8.70 -3.79 -31.77
N LEU A 83 -7.50 -3.90 -31.19
CA LEU A 83 -6.37 -4.56 -31.85
C LEU A 83 -6.62 -6.05 -32.06
N CYS A 84 -7.21 -6.71 -31.05
CA CYS A 84 -7.57 -8.12 -31.12
C CYS A 84 -8.62 -8.40 -32.21
N ASP A 85 -9.58 -7.50 -32.41
CA ASP A 85 -10.63 -7.63 -33.41
C ASP A 85 -10.12 -7.30 -34.82
N HIS A 86 -9.24 -6.29 -34.92
CA HIS A 86 -8.64 -5.88 -36.19
C HIS A 86 -7.66 -6.92 -36.74
N TYR A 87 -6.73 -7.40 -35.91
CA TYR A 87 -5.65 -8.30 -36.34
C TYR A 87 -5.97 -9.78 -36.18
N LYS A 88 -6.98 -10.14 -35.37
CA LYS A 88 -7.42 -11.53 -35.11
C LYS A 88 -6.24 -12.49 -34.80
N PRO A 89 -5.41 -12.17 -33.79
CA PRO A 89 -4.23 -12.98 -33.49
C PRO A 89 -4.62 -14.36 -32.94
N ALA A 90 -3.72 -15.34 -33.11
CA ALA A 90 -3.90 -16.69 -32.57
C ALA A 90 -3.86 -16.76 -31.03
N SER A 91 -3.25 -15.77 -30.37
CA SER A 91 -3.19 -15.65 -28.92
C SER A 91 -3.51 -14.22 -28.49
N LYS A 92 -4.31 -14.08 -27.42
CA LYS A 92 -4.73 -12.81 -26.83
C LYS A 92 -4.35 -12.83 -25.35
N VAL A 93 -3.43 -11.95 -24.96
CA VAL A 93 -2.94 -11.86 -23.57
C VAL A 93 -3.14 -10.42 -23.08
N PRO A 94 -4.12 -10.16 -22.19
CA PRO A 94 -4.34 -8.82 -21.64
C PRO A 94 -3.30 -8.49 -20.56
N ALA A 95 -3.29 -7.24 -20.11
CA ALA A 95 -2.60 -6.86 -18.88
C ALA A 95 -3.37 -7.39 -17.66
N PHE A 96 -2.66 -7.64 -16.55
CA PHE A 96 -3.25 -8.16 -15.32
C PHE A 96 -2.95 -7.26 -14.13
N LEU A 97 -3.92 -7.13 -13.23
CA LEU A 97 -3.79 -6.56 -11.90
C LEU A 97 -3.66 -7.69 -10.89
N ASN A 98 -2.56 -7.73 -10.14
CA ASN A 98 -2.39 -8.69 -9.03
C ASN A 98 -3.10 -8.14 -7.79
N VAL A 99 -4.12 -8.83 -7.32
CA VAL A 99 -4.96 -8.44 -6.19
C VAL A 99 -4.74 -9.42 -5.04
N VAL A 100 -4.52 -8.90 -3.84
CA VAL A 100 -4.30 -9.67 -2.61
C VAL A 100 -5.45 -9.39 -1.64
N ASP A 101 -6.17 -10.43 -1.21
CA ASP A 101 -7.12 -10.31 -0.09
C ASP A 101 -6.33 -10.33 1.22
N ILE A 102 -6.32 -9.20 1.93
CA ILE A 102 -5.70 -9.10 3.25
C ILE A 102 -6.76 -9.49 4.28
N ALA A 103 -6.40 -10.12 5.41
CA ALA A 103 -7.36 -10.42 6.47
C ALA A 103 -8.11 -9.16 6.95
N GLY A 104 -9.24 -9.26 7.65
CA GLY A 104 -9.93 -8.08 8.19
C GLY A 104 -9.08 -7.40 9.28
N LEU A 105 -8.96 -6.06 9.24
CA LEU A 105 -8.25 -5.30 10.26
C LEU A 105 -9.11 -5.16 11.52
N VAL A 106 -8.63 -5.63 12.67
CA VAL A 106 -9.27 -5.35 13.97
C VAL A 106 -8.52 -4.20 14.65
N LYS A 107 -9.25 -3.31 15.32
CA LYS A 107 -8.69 -2.19 16.10
C LYS A 107 -7.67 -2.68 17.12
N GLY A 108 -6.52 -2.02 17.21
CA GLY A 108 -5.40 -2.41 18.08
C GLY A 108 -4.52 -3.54 17.52
N ALA A 109 -4.47 -3.66 16.20
CA ALA A 109 -3.55 -4.56 15.50
C ALA A 109 -2.06 -4.19 15.73
N HIS A 110 -1.76 -2.90 15.89
CA HIS A 110 -0.44 -2.33 16.15
C HIS A 110 0.07 -2.69 17.56
N GLU A 111 -0.82 -2.94 18.52
CA GLU A 111 -0.48 -3.39 19.88
C GLU A 111 0.02 -4.85 19.91
N GLY A 112 0.04 -5.55 18.78
CA GLY A 112 0.61 -6.89 18.69
C GLY A 112 -0.31 -8.03 19.15
N LYS A 113 -1.63 -7.78 19.20
CA LYS A 113 -2.64 -8.84 19.41
C LYS A 113 -2.70 -9.76 18.18
N GLY A 114 -1.75 -10.70 18.07
CA GLY A 114 -1.76 -11.92 17.22
C GLY A 114 -2.09 -11.77 15.73
N LEU A 115 -3.36 -11.47 15.41
CA LEU A 115 -3.87 -11.29 14.04
C LEU A 115 -3.39 -9.98 13.39
N GLY A 116 -3.14 -8.94 14.18
CA GLY A 116 -2.81 -7.61 13.67
C GLY A 116 -1.45 -7.48 12.98
N ASN A 117 -0.44 -8.17 13.48
CA ASN A 117 0.91 -8.14 12.89
C ASN A 117 0.98 -8.86 11.54
N ALA A 118 0.25 -9.98 11.39
CA ALA A 118 0.14 -10.69 10.12
C ALA A 118 -0.55 -9.83 9.05
N PHE A 119 -1.59 -9.10 9.44
CA PHE A 119 -2.28 -8.14 8.58
C PHE A 119 -1.33 -7.04 8.06
N LEU A 120 -0.59 -6.39 8.95
CA LEU A 120 0.33 -5.30 8.57
C LEU A 120 1.51 -5.80 7.74
N SER A 121 2.01 -7.02 7.99
CA SER A 121 3.05 -7.65 7.17
C SER A 121 2.58 -7.90 5.73
N ASN A 122 1.31 -8.26 5.54
CA ASN A 122 0.73 -8.47 4.22
C ASN A 122 0.54 -7.14 3.47
N ILE A 123 0.23 -6.04 4.17
CA ILE A 123 0.19 -4.70 3.56
C ILE A 123 1.57 -4.29 3.05
N ASN A 124 2.64 -4.52 3.81
CA ASN A 124 4.01 -4.19 3.39
C ASN A 124 4.45 -4.92 2.11
N ALA A 125 3.84 -6.06 1.80
CA ALA A 125 4.08 -6.78 0.56
C ALA A 125 3.38 -6.16 -0.66
N CYS A 126 2.35 -5.32 -0.43
CA CYS A 126 1.58 -4.65 -1.47
C CYS A 126 2.16 -3.27 -1.81
N ASP A 127 1.86 -2.78 -3.02
CA ASP A 127 2.31 -1.49 -3.54
C ASP A 127 1.17 -0.47 -3.63
N ALA A 128 -0.08 -0.94 -3.53
CA ALA A 128 -1.29 -0.13 -3.48
C ALA A 128 -2.33 -0.78 -2.56
N ILE A 129 -3.35 0.00 -2.16
CA ILE A 129 -4.44 -0.46 -1.28
C ILE A 129 -5.79 -0.11 -1.89
N PHE A 130 -6.69 -1.10 -1.98
CA PHE A 130 -8.13 -0.87 -2.07
C PHE A 130 -8.72 -0.78 -0.68
N HIS A 131 -9.20 0.40 -0.30
CA HIS A 131 -9.82 0.63 1.00
C HIS A 131 -11.35 0.44 0.86
N VAL A 132 -11.86 -0.66 1.41
CA VAL A 132 -13.29 -1.01 1.40
C VAL A 132 -13.94 -0.51 2.69
N ILE A 133 -14.93 0.37 2.54
CA ILE A 133 -15.65 1.01 3.64
C ILE A 133 -17.13 0.65 3.53
N ARG A 134 -17.75 0.28 4.65
CA ARG A 134 -19.19 0.00 4.71
C ARG A 134 -19.97 1.32 4.73
N ALA A 135 -20.87 1.49 3.77
CA ALA A 135 -21.75 2.64 3.65
C ALA A 135 -23.22 2.24 3.46
N PHE A 136 -23.61 1.10 4.05
CA PHE A 136 -24.96 0.56 3.99
C PHE A 136 -25.36 -0.01 5.36
N ASP A 137 -26.64 0.18 5.69
CA ASP A 137 -27.24 -0.30 6.93
C ASP A 137 -27.87 -1.68 6.66
N GLU A 138 -27.48 -2.68 7.44
CA GLU A 138 -28.09 -4.02 7.43
C GLU A 138 -28.23 -4.50 8.88
N GLU A 139 -29.46 -4.84 9.28
CA GLU A 139 -29.82 -5.22 10.66
C GLU A 139 -29.19 -6.55 11.11
N GLU A 140 -28.83 -7.44 10.18
CA GLU A 140 -28.28 -8.77 10.48
C GLU A 140 -26.75 -8.79 10.69
N ILE A 141 -26.03 -7.73 10.30
CA ILE A 141 -24.57 -7.69 10.38
C ILE A 141 -24.13 -6.84 11.57
N VAL A 142 -23.75 -7.51 12.65
CA VAL A 142 -23.14 -6.88 13.83
C VAL A 142 -21.83 -6.20 13.43
N HIS A 143 -21.78 -4.88 13.60
CA HIS A 143 -20.58 -4.11 13.43
C HIS A 143 -19.77 -4.09 14.73
N VAL A 144 -18.44 -4.26 14.61
CA VAL A 144 -17.54 -4.42 15.76
C VAL A 144 -17.59 -3.21 16.72
N GLU A 145 -17.91 -2.01 16.22
CA GLU A 145 -18.00 -0.76 17.00
C GLU A 145 -19.45 -0.31 17.29
N GLY A 146 -20.43 -1.20 17.13
CA GLY A 146 -21.85 -0.96 17.45
C GLY A 146 -22.66 -0.43 16.26
N ASP A 147 -22.38 0.79 15.80
CA ASP A 147 -23.12 1.48 14.73
C ASP A 147 -22.28 1.69 13.48
N VAL A 148 -22.89 1.61 12.29
CA VAL A 148 -22.24 1.85 10.99
C VAL A 148 -21.81 3.31 10.89
N ASN A 149 -20.49 3.53 10.87
CA ASN A 149 -19.93 4.86 10.70
C ASN A 149 -18.70 4.85 9.76
N PRO A 150 -18.89 5.12 8.45
CA PRO A 150 -17.80 5.03 7.47
C PRO A 150 -16.65 5.99 7.74
N THR A 151 -16.91 7.13 8.39
CA THR A 151 -15.86 8.13 8.72
C THR A 151 -14.98 7.59 9.84
N ARG A 152 -15.61 7.02 10.89
CA ARG A 152 -14.90 6.38 11.99
C ARG A 152 -14.05 5.20 11.50
N ASP A 153 -14.60 4.38 10.61
CA ASP A 153 -13.91 3.22 10.05
C ASP A 153 -12.64 3.63 9.28
N LEU A 154 -12.77 4.68 8.47
CA LEU A 154 -11.65 5.28 7.73
C LEU A 154 -10.58 5.79 8.70
N ASP A 155 -10.97 6.51 9.75
CA ASP A 155 -10.05 7.05 10.75
C ASP A 155 -9.32 5.95 11.54
N ILE A 156 -10.01 4.85 11.87
CA ILE A 156 -9.42 3.69 12.53
C ILE A 156 -8.30 3.11 11.64
N ILE A 157 -8.60 2.82 10.38
CA ILE A 157 -7.63 2.22 9.45
C ILE A 157 -6.45 3.18 9.20
N HIS A 158 -6.72 4.46 8.96
CA HIS A 158 -5.67 5.45 8.76
C HIS A 158 -4.76 5.62 9.99
N SER A 159 -5.35 5.64 11.19
CA SER A 159 -4.56 5.73 12.43
C SER A 159 -3.67 4.51 12.60
N GLU A 160 -4.19 3.32 12.31
CA GLU A 160 -3.44 2.07 12.40
C GLU A 160 -2.23 2.03 11.45
N LEU A 161 -2.43 2.46 10.20
CA LEU A 161 -1.37 2.55 9.21
C LEU A 161 -0.29 3.55 9.64
N ARG A 162 -0.70 4.74 10.10
CA ARG A 162 0.24 5.75 10.63
C ARG A 162 1.03 5.24 11.82
N PHE A 163 0.39 4.57 12.78
CA PHE A 163 1.09 4.00 13.93
C PHE A 163 2.12 2.95 13.51
N LYS A 164 1.83 2.16 12.48
CA LYS A 164 2.79 1.20 11.95
C LYS A 164 3.97 1.86 11.25
N ASP A 165 3.72 2.92 10.47
CA ASP A 165 4.78 3.72 9.87
C ASP A 165 5.69 4.34 10.93
N LEU A 166 5.11 4.88 12.02
CA LEU A 166 5.89 5.41 13.15
C LEU A 166 6.71 4.31 13.83
N GLU A 167 6.14 3.13 14.08
CA GLU A 167 6.88 1.99 14.63
C GLU A 167 8.05 1.59 13.73
N TYR A 168 7.84 1.59 12.41
CA TYR A 168 8.89 1.29 11.43
C TYR A 168 10.00 2.34 11.45
N LEU A 169 9.65 3.63 11.40
CA LEU A 169 10.60 4.74 11.43
C LEU A 169 11.44 4.73 12.72
N ASN A 170 10.81 4.51 13.86
CA ASN A 170 11.50 4.41 15.16
C ASN A 170 12.51 3.25 15.19
N LYS A 171 12.18 2.10 14.58
CA LYS A 171 13.13 0.97 14.46
C LYS A 171 14.32 1.29 13.56
N GLN A 172 14.15 2.15 12.55
CA GLN A 172 15.22 2.55 11.65
C GLN A 172 16.13 3.63 12.27
N LEU A 173 15.63 4.41 13.24
CA LEU A 173 16.37 5.52 13.84
C LEU A 173 17.67 5.06 14.51
N ASP A 174 17.61 4.04 15.37
CA ASP A 174 18.77 3.49 16.11
C ASP A 174 19.94 3.05 15.18
N PRO A 175 19.72 2.25 14.12
CA PRO A 175 20.75 1.94 13.13
C PRO A 175 21.28 3.18 12.39
N LEU A 176 20.40 4.10 12.01
CA LEU A 176 20.76 5.30 11.26
C LEU A 176 21.64 6.23 12.09
N GLU A 177 21.31 6.45 13.36
CA GLU A 177 22.11 7.25 14.29
C GLU A 177 23.54 6.70 14.43
N LYS A 178 23.67 5.39 14.64
CA LYS A 178 24.97 4.71 14.72
C LYS A 178 25.75 4.85 13.40
N SER A 179 25.07 4.75 12.26
CA SER A 179 25.70 4.91 10.95
C SER A 179 26.15 6.35 10.69
N VAL A 180 25.37 7.35 11.12
CA VAL A 180 25.68 8.76 10.95
C VAL A 180 26.87 9.16 11.84
N ALA A 181 26.90 8.67 13.09
CA ALA A 181 27.97 8.92 14.04
C ALA A 181 29.34 8.38 13.58
N ARG A 182 29.35 7.25 12.84
CA ARG A 182 30.57 6.66 12.27
C ARG A 182 31.17 7.46 11.12
N GLY A 183 30.43 8.42 10.56
CA GLY A 183 30.87 9.27 9.45
C GLY A 183 30.97 8.52 8.11
N GLY A 184 30.64 9.20 7.00
CA GLY A 184 30.93 8.70 5.65
C GLY A 184 29.80 8.78 4.63
N ASP A 185 28.55 9.00 5.04
CA ASP A 185 27.42 8.86 4.11
C ASP A 185 26.46 10.06 4.16
N LYS A 186 26.58 10.96 3.16
CA LYS A 186 25.73 12.15 3.05
C LYS A 186 24.25 11.79 2.85
N GLN A 187 23.98 10.64 2.24
CA GLN A 187 22.62 10.18 1.96
C GLN A 187 21.93 9.72 3.25
N ARG A 188 22.62 8.91 4.07
CA ARG A 188 22.11 8.48 5.38
C ARG A 188 21.92 9.63 6.37
N LYS A 189 22.76 10.67 6.30
CA LYS A 189 22.56 11.90 7.09
C LYS A 189 21.27 12.62 6.72
N ALA A 190 20.96 12.74 5.43
CA ALA A 190 19.71 13.36 4.98
C ALA A 190 18.48 12.54 5.38
N GLU A 191 18.56 11.21 5.30
CA GLU A 191 17.52 10.29 5.75
C GLU A 191 17.27 10.42 7.26
N HIS A 192 18.32 10.40 8.08
CA HIS A 192 18.21 10.59 9.53
C HIS A 192 17.56 11.92 9.92
N VAL A 193 17.95 13.03 9.29
CA VAL A 193 17.34 14.35 9.51
C VAL A 193 15.86 14.35 9.11
N SER A 194 15.50 13.66 8.03
CA SER A 194 14.11 13.59 7.57
C SER A 194 13.22 12.83 8.57
N ILE A 195 13.72 11.72 9.12
CA ILE A 195 13.01 10.93 10.14
C ILE A 195 12.81 11.76 11.42
N LEU A 196 13.85 12.46 11.89
CA LEU A 196 13.77 13.38 13.03
C LEU A 196 12.73 14.48 12.82
N LEU A 197 12.65 15.07 11.63
CA LEU A 197 11.65 16.10 11.32
C LEU A 197 10.23 15.54 11.36
N MET A 198 10.02 14.29 10.92
CA MET A 198 8.70 13.65 10.99
C MET A 198 8.27 13.31 12.42
N ASP A 199 9.21 12.93 13.29
CA ASP A 199 8.91 12.67 14.70
C ASP A 199 8.47 13.95 15.44
N ASN A 200 9.05 15.11 15.07
CA ASN A 200 8.69 16.42 15.62
C ASN A 200 7.40 17.05 15.06
N LEU A 201 6.77 16.43 14.06
CA LEU A 201 5.52 16.91 13.44
C LEU A 201 4.25 16.29 14.06
N ASN A 202 4.41 15.30 14.95
CA ASN A 202 3.33 14.73 15.75
C ASN A 202 3.17 15.47 17.09
#